data_AF-A0A5C4QZ99-F1
#
_entry.id   AF-A0A5C4QZ99-F1
#
_cell.length_a   1.000
_cell.length_b   1.000
_cell.length_c   1.000
_cell.angle_alpha   90.00
_cell.angle_beta   90.00
_cell.angle_gamma   90.00
#
_symmetry.space_group_name_H-M   'P 1'
#
loop_
_entity.id
_entity.type
_entity.pdbx_description
1 polymer ?
#
loop_
_entity_poly.entity_id
_entity_poly.type
_entity_poly.pdbx_seq_one_letter_code
_entity_poly.pdbx_strand_id
1 'polypeptide(L)'
;MTYQATPRPFPDWPFDGIDDWRNAEQSRRDAYQQAERTAAAQTSPGMVGIPEFKFTSNGPWLVGTTEIEQALIFYEASPASLRAECEADELWVAWLAWLREARAHGGFTVS
;
A
#
# COMPACT_ATOMS: atom_id res chain seq x y z
N MET A 1 3.50 -20.48 0.38
CA MET A 1 2.87 -19.89 1.58
C MET A 1 2.47 -18.47 1.22
N THR A 2 1.17 -18.20 1.07
CA THR A 2 0.65 -16.83 0.95
C THR A 2 0.68 -16.22 2.34
N TYR A 3 1.56 -15.23 2.54
CA TYR A 3 1.64 -14.51 3.81
C TYR A 3 0.46 -13.54 3.86
N GLN A 4 -0.67 -13.97 4.42
CA GLN A 4 -1.82 -13.08 4.60
C GLN A 4 -1.56 -12.17 5.81
N ALA A 5 -1.12 -10.95 5.53
CA ALA A 5 -1.21 -9.88 6.51
C ALA A 5 -2.67 -9.43 6.60
N THR A 6 -3.25 -9.50 7.80
CA THR A 6 -4.62 -9.01 8.03
C THR A 6 -4.58 -7.48 8.20
N PRO A 7 -5.37 -6.70 7.45
CA PRO A 7 -5.44 -5.26 7.64
C PRO A 7 -5.97 -4.96 9.05
N ARG A 8 -5.31 -4.04 9.76
CA ARG A 8 -5.88 -3.42 10.97
C ARG A 8 -6.85 -2.31 10.54
N PRO A 9 -7.92 -2.08 11.30
CA PRO A 9 -8.91 -1.05 10.97
C PRO A 9 -8.28 0.35 10.99
N PHE A 10 -8.88 1.24 10.21
CA PHE A 10 -8.63 2.68 10.29
C PHE A 10 -9.13 3.24 11.62
N PRO A 11 -8.57 4.36 12.11
CA PRO A 11 -9.07 5.00 13.32
C PRO A 11 -10.53 5.44 13.13
N ASP A 12 -11.34 5.22 14.15
CA ASP A 12 -12.72 5.71 14.18
C ASP A 12 -12.75 7.24 14.02
N TRP A 13 -13.76 7.72 13.30
CA TRP A 13 -13.99 9.15 13.12
C TRP A 13 -14.26 9.81 14.49
N PRO A 14 -13.36 10.68 15.00
CA PRO A 14 -13.42 11.13 16.37
C PRO A 14 -14.25 12.41 16.54
N PHE A 15 -14.92 12.88 15.47
CA PHE A 15 -15.69 14.14 15.48
C PHE A 15 -17.19 13.87 15.43
N ASP A 16 -17.98 14.73 16.08
CA ASP A 16 -19.44 14.57 16.10
C ASP A 16 -20.09 14.88 14.74
N GLY A 17 -19.32 15.46 13.82
CA GLY A 17 -19.72 15.74 12.45
C GLY A 17 -18.71 16.58 11.69
N ILE A 18 -19.05 16.95 10.45
CA ILE A 18 -18.19 17.77 9.59
C ILE A 18 -17.97 19.18 10.19
N ASP A 19 -18.98 19.73 10.86
CA ASP A 19 -18.86 21.07 11.47
C ASP A 19 -18.00 21.05 12.74
N ASP A 20 -18.05 19.99 13.56
CA ASP A 20 -17.08 19.78 14.65
C ASP A 20 -15.67 19.68 14.06
N TRP A 21 -15.47 18.85 13.04
CA TRP A 21 -14.16 18.73 12.40
C TRP A 21 -13.61 20.06 11.86
N ARG A 22 -14.43 20.87 11.19
CA ARG A 22 -13.98 22.17 10.65
C ARG A 22 -13.55 23.15 11.75
N ASN A 23 -14.27 23.14 12.87
CA ASN A 23 -14.06 24.05 13.98
C ASN A 23 -13.11 23.50 15.07
N ALA A 24 -12.76 22.21 14.99
CA ALA A 24 -11.86 21.57 15.94
C ALA A 24 -10.47 22.20 15.93
N GLU A 25 -9.78 22.10 17.07
CA GLU A 25 -8.38 22.49 17.19
C GLU A 25 -7.51 21.77 16.17
N GLN A 26 -6.52 22.48 15.63
CA GLN A 26 -5.59 21.94 14.64
C GLN A 26 -4.92 20.66 15.13
N SER A 27 -4.51 20.63 16.40
CA SER A 27 -3.89 19.48 17.07
C SER A 27 -4.74 18.20 16.97
N ARG A 28 -6.06 18.30 17.16
CA ARG A 28 -6.99 17.16 17.10
C ARG A 28 -7.14 16.65 15.67
N ARG A 29 -7.20 17.56 14.69
CA ARG A 29 -7.23 17.18 13.26
C ARG A 29 -5.94 16.50 12.83
N ASP A 30 -4.80 17.06 13.22
CA ASP A 30 -3.49 16.52 12.88
C ASP A 30 -3.30 15.13 13.49
N ALA A 31 -3.73 14.93 14.74
CA ALA A 31 -3.69 13.63 15.41
C ALA A 31 -4.50 12.57 14.64
N TYR A 32 -5.72 12.91 14.21
CA TYR A 32 -6.55 12.01 13.41
C TYR A 32 -5.91 11.70 12.05
N GLN A 33 -5.47 12.72 11.31
CA GLN A 33 -4.80 12.55 10.02
C GLN A 33 -3.51 11.72 10.12
N GLN A 34 -2.76 11.86 11.23
CA GLN A 34 -1.56 11.06 11.48
C GLN A 34 -1.92 9.60 11.76
N ALA A 35 -3.00 9.36 12.52
CA ALA A 35 -3.50 8.02 12.79
C ALA A 35 -3.98 7.34 11.50
N GLU A 36 -4.73 8.05 10.64
CA GLU A 36 -5.13 7.55 9.32
C GLU A 36 -3.93 7.23 8.44
N ARG A 37 -2.94 8.13 8.36
CA ARG A 37 -1.71 7.88 7.59
C ARG A 37 -0.94 6.66 8.11
N THR A 38 -0.90 6.46 9.42
CA THR A 38 -0.26 5.29 10.04
C THR A 38 -1.02 4.01 9.72
N ALA A 39 -2.35 4.04 9.74
CA ALA A 39 -3.18 2.92 9.33
C ALA A 39 -3.06 2.62 7.83
N ALA A 40 -2.98 3.65 6.98
CA ALA A 40 -2.79 3.49 5.54
C ALA A 40 -1.42 2.90 5.17
N ALA A 41 -0.37 3.24 5.92
CA ALA A 41 1.00 2.79 5.71
C ALA A 41 1.32 1.42 6.36
N GLN A 42 0.30 0.64 6.72
CA GLN A 42 0.49 -0.70 7.29
C GLN A 42 1.32 -1.59 6.37
N THR A 43 2.30 -2.30 6.92
CA THR A 43 3.17 -3.24 6.16
C THR A 43 3.08 -4.63 6.76
N SER A 44 3.56 -5.63 6.01
CA SER A 44 3.73 -7.00 6.51
C SER A 44 5.13 -7.21 7.08
N PRO A 45 5.27 -7.80 8.28
CA PRO A 45 6.57 -8.22 8.80
C PRO A 45 7.29 -9.17 7.85
N GLY A 46 8.63 -9.14 7.85
CA GLY A 46 9.45 -10.13 7.13
C GLY A 46 9.80 -9.81 5.69
N MET A 47 9.67 -8.56 5.25
CA MET A 47 10.08 -8.08 3.91
C MET A 47 9.46 -8.92 2.78
N VAL A 48 8.13 -8.98 2.66
CA VAL A 48 7.43 -9.89 1.73
C VAL A 48 6.90 -9.21 0.46
N GLY A 49 7.32 -7.97 0.16
CA GLY A 49 6.77 -7.20 -0.96
C GLY A 49 5.50 -6.45 -0.58
N ILE A 50 4.66 -6.15 -1.57
CA ILE A 50 3.40 -5.42 -1.36
C ILE A 50 2.36 -6.35 -0.72
N PRO A 51 1.80 -6.03 0.45
CA PRO A 51 0.78 -6.84 1.08
C PRO A 51 -0.50 -6.96 0.23
N GLU A 52 -0.99 -8.18 0.03
CA GLU A 52 -2.17 -8.47 -0.78
C GLU A 52 -3.41 -7.67 -0.34
N PHE A 53 -3.61 -7.49 0.97
CA PHE A 53 -4.77 -6.77 1.49
C PHE A 53 -4.89 -5.34 0.97
N LYS A 54 -3.79 -4.70 0.56
CA LYS A 54 -3.81 -3.34 0.03
C LYS A 54 -4.52 -3.26 -1.32
N PHE A 55 -4.59 -4.37 -2.06
CA PHE A 55 -5.31 -4.45 -3.34
C PHE A 55 -6.70 -5.09 -3.21
N THR A 56 -6.94 -5.86 -2.15
CA THR A 56 -8.18 -6.63 -1.99
C THR A 56 -9.15 -6.07 -0.95
N SER A 57 -8.75 -5.04 -0.18
CA SER A 57 -9.61 -4.39 0.82
C SER A 57 -9.81 -2.91 0.54
N ASN A 58 -11.00 -2.41 0.89
CA ASN A 58 -11.37 -1.00 0.72
C ASN A 58 -10.68 -0.17 1.81
N GLY A 59 -9.66 0.59 1.44
CA GLY A 59 -8.98 1.54 2.30
C GLY A 59 -8.04 2.41 1.48
N PRO A 60 -7.71 3.64 1.93
CA PRO A 60 -6.75 4.52 1.27
C PRO A 60 -5.32 4.02 1.51
N TRP A 61 -4.99 2.81 1.07
CA TRP A 61 -3.73 2.15 1.37
C TRP A 61 -2.57 2.88 0.71
N LEU A 62 -1.48 3.05 1.45
CA LEU A 62 -0.24 3.60 0.92
C LEU A 62 0.73 2.46 0.64
N VAL A 63 1.12 2.30 -0.61
CA VAL A 63 2.19 1.38 -1.02
C VAL A 63 3.48 2.19 -1.14
N GLY A 64 4.42 1.93 -0.24
CA GLY A 64 5.68 2.67 -0.16
C GLY A 64 6.81 2.07 -1.01
N THR A 65 7.90 2.82 -1.16
CA THR A 65 9.08 2.43 -1.95
C THR A 65 9.68 1.09 -1.53
N THR A 66 9.79 0.83 -0.22
CA THR A 66 10.34 -0.42 0.32
C THR A 66 9.52 -1.65 -0.09
N GLU A 67 8.19 -1.54 -0.10
CA GLU A 67 7.32 -2.64 -0.48
C GLU A 67 7.42 -2.94 -1.97
N ILE A 68 7.49 -1.88 -2.79
CA ILE A 68 7.68 -1.99 -4.24
C ILE A 68 9.06 -2.60 -4.55
N GLU A 69 10.12 -2.14 -3.89
CA GLU A 69 11.47 -2.67 -4.07
C GLU A 69 11.54 -4.15 -3.74
N GLN A 70 10.98 -4.56 -2.61
CA GLN A 70 10.91 -5.98 -2.23
C GLN A 70 10.13 -6.81 -3.25
N ALA A 71 8.98 -6.31 -3.72
CA ALA A 71 8.19 -7.01 -4.73
C ALA A 71 8.98 -7.20 -6.04
N LEU A 72 9.71 -6.18 -6.49
CA LEU A 72 10.57 -6.27 -7.67
C LEU A 72 11.74 -7.24 -7.47
N ILE A 73 12.37 -7.24 -6.30
CA ILE A 73 13.44 -8.20 -5.95
C ILE A 73 12.93 -9.65 -5.97
N PHE A 74 11.78 -9.92 -5.37
CA PHE A 74 11.19 -11.27 -5.40
C PHE A 74 10.81 -11.69 -6.80
N TYR A 75 10.28 -10.75 -7.59
CA TYR A 75 9.98 -11.02 -8.98
C TYR A 75 11.25 -11.39 -9.75
N GLU A 76 12.32 -10.60 -9.66
CA GLU A 76 13.60 -10.88 -10.34
C GLU A 76 14.23 -12.21 -9.90
N ALA A 77 14.08 -12.58 -8.63
CA ALA A 77 14.55 -13.86 -8.08
C ALA A 77 13.67 -15.07 -8.47
N SER A 78 12.50 -14.85 -9.08
CA SER A 78 11.60 -15.92 -9.48
C SER A 78 12.14 -16.72 -10.68
N PRO A 79 11.79 -18.02 -10.79
CA PRO A 79 12.26 -18.86 -11.89
C PRO A 79 11.99 -18.24 -13.26
N ALA A 80 12.96 -18.34 -14.17
CA ALA A 80 12.86 -17.75 -15.51
C ALA A 80 11.63 -18.25 -16.29
N SER A 81 11.24 -19.51 -16.11
CA SER A 81 10.04 -20.07 -16.73
C SER A 81 8.75 -19.42 -16.24
N LEU A 82 8.66 -19.13 -14.94
CA LEU A 82 7.51 -18.45 -14.34
C LEU A 82 7.46 -16.99 -14.79
N ARG A 83 8.61 -16.30 -14.83
CA ARG A 83 8.68 -14.94 -15.37
C ARG A 83 8.26 -14.89 -16.84
N ALA A 84 8.73 -15.82 -17.67
CA ALA A 84 8.35 -15.88 -19.09
C ALA A 84 6.85 -16.11 -19.28
N GLU A 85 6.21 -16.92 -18.41
CA GLU A 85 4.76 -17.12 -18.42
C GLU A 85 4.01 -15.81 -18.07
N CYS A 86 4.43 -15.11 -17.02
CA CYS A 86 3.82 -13.83 -16.66
C CYS A 86 4.09 -12.72 -17.69
N GLU A 87 5.31 -12.63 -18.23
CA GLU A 87 5.72 -11.62 -19.22
C GLU A 87 5.08 -11.82 -20.60
N ALA A 88 4.40 -12.95 -20.83
CA ALA A 88 3.55 -13.13 -22.01
C ALA A 88 2.28 -12.24 -21.97
N ASP A 89 1.90 -11.75 -20.78
CA ASP A 89 0.82 -10.78 -20.59
C ASP A 89 1.37 -9.35 -20.63
N GLU A 90 0.92 -8.55 -21.61
CA GLU A 90 1.33 -7.14 -21.75
C GLU A 90 0.94 -6.29 -20.53
N LEU A 91 -0.17 -6.61 -19.86
CA LEU A 91 -0.58 -5.91 -18.64
C LEU A 91 0.39 -6.17 -17.49
N TRP A 92 0.91 -7.39 -17.39
CA TRP A 92 1.93 -7.73 -16.40
C TRP A 92 3.22 -6.94 -16.63
N VAL A 93 3.68 -6.85 -17.88
CA VAL A 93 4.86 -6.07 -18.24
C VAL A 93 4.67 -4.59 -17.95
N ALA A 94 3.51 -4.03 -18.32
CA ALA A 94 3.15 -2.64 -18.03
C ALA A 94 3.09 -2.38 -16.51
N TRP A 95 2.53 -3.32 -15.74
CA TRP A 95 2.49 -3.24 -14.28
C TRP A 95 3.87 -3.18 -13.66
N LEU A 96 4.83 -4.01 -14.10
CA LEU A 96 6.21 -3.96 -13.62
C LEU A 96 6.91 -2.64 -13.98
N ALA A 97 6.68 -2.11 -15.18
CA ALA A 97 7.22 -0.82 -15.59
C ALA A 97 6.68 0.30 -14.71
N TRP A 98 5.36 0.31 -14.49
CA TRP A 98 4.70 1.28 -13.62
C TRP A 98 5.17 1.17 -12.16
N LEU A 99 5.38 -0.03 -11.62
CA LEU A 99 5.94 -0.19 -10.27
C LEU A 99 7.33 0.43 -10.15
N ARG A 100 8.20 0.28 -11.16
CA ARG A 100 9.53 0.91 -11.15
C ARG A 100 9.43 2.44 -11.16
N GLU A 101 8.49 3.00 -11.92
CA GLU A 101 8.21 4.43 -11.94
C GLU A 101 7.64 4.91 -10.61
N ALA A 102 6.62 4.24 -10.08
CA ALA A 102 6.01 4.57 -8.78
C ALA A 102 7.06 4.56 -7.65
N ARG A 103 8.00 3.61 -7.66
CA ARG A 103 9.13 3.60 -6.71
C ARG A 103 9.97 4.88 -6.82
N ALA A 104 10.25 5.36 -8.03
CA ALA A 104 10.99 6.61 -8.24
C ALA A 104 10.23 7.85 -7.75
N HIS A 105 8.90 7.78 -7.70
CA HIS A 105 8.02 8.85 -7.22
C HIS A 105 7.60 8.73 -5.74
N GLY A 106 8.14 7.77 -4.99
CA GLY A 106 7.89 7.61 -3.56
C GLY A 106 6.77 6.64 -3.18
N GLY A 107 6.17 5.96 -4.16
CA GLY A 107 5.07 5.02 -3.97
C GLY A 107 3.76 5.50 -4.60
N PHE A 108 2.66 4.90 -4.18
CA PHE A 108 1.31 5.24 -4.65
C PHE A 108 0.23 4.94 -3.61
N THR A 109 -0.96 5.49 -3.84
CA THR A 109 -2.16 5.20 -3.06
C THR A 109 -3.04 4.22 -3.80
N VAL A 110 -3.62 3.26 -3.09
CA VAL A 110 -4.71 2.40 -3.56
C VAL A 110 -6.00 2.92 -2.94
N SER A 111 -7.03 3.13 -3.76
CA SER A 111 -8.31 3.72 -3.35
C SER A 111 -9.46 3.17 -4.19
#